data_AF-A0A371QN03-F1
#
_entry.id   AF-A0A371QN03-F1
#
_cell.length_a   1.000
_cell.length_b   1.000
_cell.length_c   1.000
_cell.angle_alpha   90.00
_cell.angle_beta   90.00
_cell.angle_gamma   90.00
#
_symmetry.space_group_name_H-M   'P 1'
#
loop_
_entity.id
_entity.type
_entity.pdbx_description
1 polymer ?
#
loop_
_entity_poly.entity_id
_entity_poly.type
_entity_poly.pdbx_seq_one_letter_code
_entity_poly.pdbx_strand_id
1 'polypeptide(L)'
;MKALKILTLVFFAAVLIYASLDLPYRGDPGNYMHAERSMTDTPVKGSYFIQEAYNDARTPNMVTVVLGDYRSIDTFGEQVVIYAVGLITLLIFKKRRRDKE
;
A
#
# COMPACT_ATOMS: atom_id res chain seq x y z
N MET A 1 30.42 15.91 -5.90
CA MET A 1 29.55 14.72 -6.05
C MET A 1 28.63 14.46 -4.86
N LYS A 2 29.11 14.44 -3.59
CA LYS A 2 28.22 14.28 -2.41
C LYS A 2 27.25 15.46 -2.22
N ALA A 3 27.73 16.69 -2.40
CA ALA A 3 26.92 17.90 -2.31
C ALA A 3 25.74 17.89 -3.29
N LEU A 4 25.95 17.44 -4.54
CA LEU A 4 24.88 17.31 -5.53
C LEU A 4 23.80 16.30 -5.09
N LYS A 5 24.19 15.15 -4.52
CA LYS A 5 23.23 14.15 -3.99
C LYS A 5 22.39 14.73 -2.85
N ILE A 6 23.03 15.46 -1.93
CA ILE A 6 22.34 16.11 -0.82
C ILE A 6 21.39 17.18 -1.35
N LEU A 7 21.83 18.00 -2.31
CA LEU A 7 20.99 18.99 -2.96
C LEU A 7 19.75 18.35 -3.61
N THR A 8 19.92 17.23 -4.32
CA THR A 8 18.81 16.48 -4.92
C THR A 8 17.84 15.94 -3.86
N LEU A 9 18.35 15.39 -2.76
CA LEU A 9 17.50 14.89 -1.67
C LEU A 9 16.73 16.02 -0.97
N VAL A 10 17.39 17.15 -0.71
CA VAL A 10 16.74 18.33 -0.11
C VAL A 10 15.67 18.88 -1.05
N PHE A 11 15.97 18.97 -2.35
CA PHE A 11 15.00 19.39 -3.35
C PHE A 11 13.79 18.45 -3.39
N PHE A 12 14.02 17.14 -3.43
CA PHE A 12 12.95 16.14 -3.42
C PHE A 12 12.10 16.22 -2.14
N ALA A 13 12.74 16.35 -0.98
CA ALA A 13 12.04 16.53 0.30
C ALA A 13 11.20 17.81 0.31
N ALA A 14 11.72 18.92 -0.23
CA ALA A 14 10.98 20.17 -0.34
C ALA A 14 9.73 20.01 -1.23
N VAL A 15 9.84 19.29 -2.35
CA VAL A 15 8.69 18.96 -3.21
C VAL A 15 7.65 18.12 -2.46
N LEU A 16 8.08 17.09 -1.72
CA LEU A 16 7.16 16.27 -0.92
C LEU A 16 6.47 17.07 0.19
N ILE A 17 7.20 17.95 0.88
CA ILE A 17 6.61 18.85 1.89
C ILE A 17 5.59 19.77 1.23
N TYR A 18 5.93 20.40 0.11
CA TYR A 18 5.01 21.26 -0.65
C TYR A 18 3.73 20.51 -1.02
N ALA A 19 3.83 19.30 -1.59
CA ALA A 19 2.68 18.47 -1.92
C ALA A 19 1.86 18.09 -0.68
N SER A 20 2.49 17.85 0.47
CA SER A 20 1.79 17.48 1.70
C SER A 20 0.94 18.61 2.29
N LEU A 21 1.20 19.87 1.92
CA LEU A 21 0.40 21.02 2.36
C LEU A 21 -0.99 21.05 1.71
N ASP A 22 -1.20 20.33 0.61
CA ASP A 22 -2.49 20.21 -0.09
C ASP A 22 -3.37 19.07 0.46
N LEU A 23 -2.89 18.35 1.49
CA LEU A 23 -3.68 17.31 2.15
C LEU A 23 -4.84 17.94 2.96
N PRO A 24 -6.01 17.29 3.01
CA PRO A 24 -7.12 17.76 3.84
C PRO A 24 -6.74 17.91 5.31
N TYR A 25 -7.36 18.87 6.00
CA TYR A 25 -7.21 19.03 7.44
C TYR A 25 -7.63 17.75 8.17
N ARG A 26 -6.82 17.37 9.16
CA ARG A 26 -7.10 16.18 9.98
C ARG A 26 -8.41 16.38 10.75
N GLY A 27 -9.32 15.42 10.62
CA GLY A 27 -10.59 15.43 11.35
C GLY A 27 -11.63 16.42 10.81
N ASP A 28 -11.42 16.98 9.62
CA ASP A 28 -12.42 17.83 8.95
C ASP A 28 -13.68 17.01 8.60
N PRO A 29 -14.84 17.30 9.21
CA PRO A 29 -16.09 16.60 8.93
C PRO A 29 -16.60 16.81 7.49
N GLY A 30 -16.17 17.91 6.84
CA GLY A 30 -16.55 18.26 5.47
C GLY A 30 -15.70 17.59 4.39
N ASN A 31 -14.71 16.77 4.77
CA ASN A 31 -13.84 16.11 3.81
C ASN A 31 -14.57 15.02 3.02
N TYR A 32 -14.60 15.16 1.70
CA TYR A 32 -15.21 14.20 0.77
C TYR A 32 -14.66 12.76 0.90
N MET A 33 -13.46 12.56 1.44
CA MET A 33 -12.95 11.19 1.72
C MET A 33 -13.74 10.44 2.81
N HIS A 34 -14.50 11.16 3.65
CA HIS A 34 -15.36 10.59 4.68
C HIS A 34 -16.84 10.57 4.26
N ALA A 35 -17.20 11.21 3.15
CA ALA A 35 -18.55 11.23 2.63
C ALA A 35 -18.94 9.88 2.01
N GLU A 36 -20.25 9.66 1.83
CA GLU A 36 -20.75 8.48 1.12
C GLU A 36 -20.49 8.57 -0.39
N ARG A 37 -20.56 9.79 -0.93
CA ARG A 37 -20.35 10.06 -2.36
C ARG A 37 -19.17 11.00 -2.59
N SER A 38 -18.43 10.72 -3.64
CA SER A 38 -17.30 11.53 -4.09
C SER A 38 -17.78 12.75 -4.89
N MET A 39 -16.83 13.60 -5.30
CA MET A 39 -17.10 14.74 -6.18
C MET A 39 -17.70 14.36 -7.54
N THR A 40 -17.55 13.10 -7.98
CA THR A 40 -18.11 12.58 -9.24
C THR A 40 -19.39 11.76 -9.03
N ASP A 41 -20.03 11.89 -7.87
CA ASP A 41 -21.24 11.16 -7.48
C ASP A 41 -21.07 9.63 -7.41
N THR A 42 -19.82 9.16 -7.26
CA THR A 42 -19.50 7.74 -7.09
C THR A 42 -19.33 7.38 -5.62
N PRO A 43 -19.68 6.15 -5.18
CA PRO A 43 -19.48 5.72 -3.80
C PRO A 43 -18.01 5.80 -3.38
N VAL A 44 -17.75 6.42 -2.23
CA VAL A 44 -16.40 6.44 -1.66
C VAL A 44 -16.13 5.09 -1.01
N LYS A 45 -15.08 4.41 -1.45
CA LYS A 45 -14.75 3.06 -0.96
C LYS A 45 -14.56 3.01 0.55
N GLY A 46 -13.95 4.04 1.14
CA GLY A 46 -13.69 4.09 2.58
C GLY A 46 -14.97 4.05 3.43
N SER A 47 -15.97 4.87 3.10
CA SER A 47 -17.26 4.86 3.79
C SER A 47 -18.01 3.55 3.53
N TYR A 48 -18.01 3.07 2.29
CA TYR A 48 -18.63 1.78 1.94
C TYR A 48 -18.04 0.60 2.73
N PHE A 49 -16.71 0.49 2.82
CA PHE A 49 -16.05 -0.58 3.58
C PHE A 49 -16.40 -0.55 5.07
N ILE A 50 -16.58 0.62 5.67
CA ILE A 50 -16.97 0.73 7.09
C ILE A 50 -18.40 0.22 7.28
N GLN A 51 -19.30 0.49 6.33
CA GLN A 51 -20.71 0.15 6.44
C GLN A 51 -20.99 -1.31 6.10
N GLU A 52 -20.37 -1.84 5.04
CA GLU A 52 -20.79 -3.10 4.40
C GLU A 52 -19.81 -4.26 4.55
N ALA A 53 -18.57 -4.06 5.02
CA ALA A 53 -17.57 -5.14 5.04
C ALA A 53 -18.03 -6.42 5.76
N TYR A 54 -18.74 -6.28 6.88
CA TYR A 54 -19.28 -7.45 7.58
C TYR A 54 -20.44 -8.10 6.83
N ASN A 55 -21.30 -7.32 6.18
CA ASN A 55 -22.44 -7.84 5.43
C ASN A 55 -21.98 -8.64 4.21
N ASP A 56 -20.95 -8.15 3.51
CA ASP A 56 -20.41 -8.75 2.29
C ASP A 56 -19.63 -10.04 2.55
N ALA A 57 -18.75 -10.04 3.56
CA ALA A 57 -17.78 -11.13 3.76
C ALA A 57 -17.96 -11.93 5.07
N ARG A 58 -18.93 -11.54 5.93
CA ARG A 58 -19.22 -12.19 7.22
C ARG A 58 -18.01 -12.36 8.14
N THR A 59 -16.99 -11.52 7.95
CA THR A 59 -15.76 -11.50 8.74
C THR A 59 -15.77 -10.26 9.64
N PRO A 60 -15.63 -10.41 10.97
CA PRO A 60 -15.82 -9.29 11.90
C PRO A 60 -14.78 -8.18 11.78
N ASN A 61 -13.60 -8.48 11.23
CA ASN A 61 -12.54 -7.49 11.04
C ASN A 61 -12.62 -6.88 9.63
N MET A 62 -13.07 -5.64 9.52
CA MET A 62 -13.16 -4.93 8.24
C MET A 62 -11.82 -4.82 7.51
N VAL A 63 -10.69 -4.72 8.23
CA VAL A 63 -9.36 -4.61 7.60
C VAL A 63 -9.01 -5.92 6.90
N THR A 64 -9.35 -7.06 7.53
CA THR A 64 -9.18 -8.38 6.91
C THR A 64 -10.03 -8.51 5.66
N VAL A 65 -11.28 -8.02 5.67
CA VAL A 65 -12.15 -8.01 4.48
C VAL A 65 -11.58 -7.11 3.39
N VAL A 66 -11.07 -5.93 3.72
CA VAL A 66 -10.47 -5.03 2.74
C VAL A 66 -9.25 -5.66 2.08
N LEU A 67 -8.35 -6.30 2.83
CA LEU A 67 -7.14 -6.92 2.28
C LEU A 67 -7.43 -8.26 1.60
N GLY A 68 -8.34 -9.06 2.16
CA GLY A 68 -8.61 -10.43 1.74
C GLY A 68 -9.67 -10.58 0.66
N ASP A 69 -10.67 -9.70 0.63
CA ASP A 69 -11.81 -9.77 -0.29
C ASP A 69 -11.77 -8.60 -1.29
N TYR A 70 -11.90 -7.35 -0.84
CA TYR A 70 -12.02 -6.19 -1.76
C TYR A 70 -10.73 -5.85 -2.51
N ARG A 71 -9.56 -5.94 -1.85
CA ARG A 71 -8.23 -5.65 -2.42
C ARG A 71 -7.31 -6.88 -2.40
N SER A 72 -7.92 -8.06 -2.56
CA SER A 72 -7.25 -9.37 -2.55
C SER A 72 -6.09 -9.49 -3.53
N ILE A 73 -6.15 -8.80 -4.68
CA ILE A 73 -5.08 -8.80 -5.69
C ILE A 73 -3.81 -8.12 -5.18
N ASP A 74 -3.92 -7.06 -4.38
CA ASP A 74 -2.75 -6.38 -3.82
C ASP A 74 -2.01 -7.32 -2.85
N THR A 75 -2.75 -7.99 -1.95
CA THR A 75 -2.20 -8.97 -1.02
C THR A 75 -1.69 -10.23 -1.72
N PHE A 76 -2.35 -10.69 -2.78
CA PHE A 76 -1.82 -11.78 -3.62
C PHE A 76 -0.47 -11.38 -4.25
N GLY A 77 -0.37 -10.15 -4.77
CA GLY A 77 0.88 -9.59 -5.27
C GLY A 77 1.98 -9.56 -4.21
N GLU A 78 1.66 -9.11 -2.99
CA GLU A 78 2.59 -9.15 -1.85
C GLU A 78 3.11 -10.58 -1.58
N GLN A 79 2.23 -11.58 -1.62
CA GLN A 79 2.64 -12.98 -1.44
C GLN A 79 3.56 -13.49 -2.56
N VAL A 80 3.29 -13.11 -3.81
CA VAL A 80 4.16 -13.44 -4.94
C VAL A 80 5.56 -12.83 -4.75
N VAL A 81 5.64 -11.58 -4.30
CA VAL A 81 6.93 -10.91 -4.02
C VAL A 81 7.70 -11.64 -2.92
N ILE A 82 7.06 -11.96 -1.79
CA ILE A 82 7.70 -12.69 -0.69
C ILE A 82 8.15 -14.08 -1.15
N TYR A 83 7.32 -14.80 -1.90
CA TYR A 83 7.65 -16.10 -2.46
C TYR A 83 8.89 -16.02 -3.37
N ALA A 84 8.94 -15.04 -4.28
CA ALA A 84 10.07 -14.83 -5.17
C ALA A 84 11.36 -14.55 -4.39
N VAL A 85 11.31 -13.68 -3.37
CA VAL A 85 12.46 -13.40 -2.50
C VAL A 85 12.92 -14.66 -1.76
N GLY A 86 11.99 -15.46 -1.22
CA GLY A 86 12.29 -16.73 -0.57
C GLY A 86 12.99 -17.71 -1.52
N LEU A 87 12.48 -17.85 -2.75
CA LEU A 87 13.08 -18.71 -3.77
C LEU A 87 14.48 -18.25 -4.17
N ILE A 88 14.67 -16.94 -4.43
CA ILE A 88 15.97 -16.36 -4.75
C ILE A 88 16.97 -16.64 -3.62
N THR A 89 16.54 -16.45 -2.37
CA THR A 89 17.38 -16.71 -1.18
C THR A 89 17.83 -18.17 -1.15
N LEU A 90 16.90 -19.13 -1.31
CA LEU A 90 17.24 -20.55 -1.36
C LEU A 90 18.22 -20.90 -2.48
N LEU A 91 18.04 -20.29 -3.66
CA LEU A 91 18.92 -20.52 -4.81
C LEU A 91 20.34 -19.97 -4.58
N ILE A 92 20.47 -18.80 -3.95
CA ILE A 92 21.78 -18.21 -3.59
C ILE A 92 22.51 -19.10 -2.58
N PHE A 93 21.81 -19.62 -1.57
CA PHE A 93 22.41 -20.47 -0.53
C PHE A 93 22.59 -21.94 -0.95
N LYS A 94 22.07 -22.36 -2.11
CA LYS A 94 22.25 -23.71 -2.62
C LYS A 94 23.72 -23.96 -2.98
N LYS A 95 24.44 -24.63 -2.08
CA LYS A 95 25.84 -25.05 -2.30
C LYS A 95 25.92 -25.95 -3.55
N ARG A 96 26.57 -25.46 -4.60
CA ARG A 96 26.98 -26.30 -5.74
C ARG A 96 28.03 -27.29 -5.21
N ARG A 97 27.74 -28.60 -5.22
CA ARG A 97 28.80 -29.61 -5.04
C ARG A 97 29.79 -29.33 -6.18
N ARG A 98 30.97 -28.82 -5.83
CA ARG A 98 32.11 -28.79 -6.74
C ARG A 98 32.52 -30.26 -6.85
N ASP A 99 32.24 -30.88 -7.98
CA ASP A 99 32.84 -32.16 -8.30
C ASP A 99 34.35 -31.93 -8.28
N LYS A 100 35.01 -32.61 -7.33
CA LYS A 100 36.46 -32.61 -7.24
C LYS A 100 36.93 -33.50 -8.39
N GLU A 101 37.41 -32.87 -9.46
CA GLU A 101 38.43 -33.49 -10.32
C GLU A 101 39.75 -33.54 -9.55
#